data_AF-A0A936BWC4-F1
#
_entry.id   AF-A0A936BWC4-F1
#
_cell.length_a   1.000
_cell.length_b   1.000
_cell.length_c   1.000
_cell.angle_alpha   90.00
_cell.angle_beta   90.00
_cell.angle_gamma   90.00
#
_symmetry.space_group_name_H-M   'P 1'
#
loop_
_entity.id
_entity.type
_entity.pdbx_description
1 polymer ?
#
loop_
_entity_poly.entity_id
_entity_poly.type
_entity_poly.pdbx_seq_one_letter_code
_entity_poly.pdbx_strand_id
1 'polypeptide(L)'
;MRNPGGIDGTGYLHGDGHSALQHRALYGHRHLVLVANLFQRTGLGPRLYDLVELTGGGQAWVGYVVQHAPGATVSAAECQAGLARMKELAAAGVFTVVAPGGFDHQDFSCPACNGNARGCAGPLPVHRLPELHARRYEKHLRQVAEEAAAASHFGDRSILRGGSYLYQAVPGLGLAAKRDPARRIPVLTRLLAEAGGGIEDRVVLDIGCNIGMMIGQYLSLGARWCHGWDRATVAPHTDKVLSALGCTRYSVSGGDISTEKDMAADLPPHVRAQLDGCVVSYLAVRLHLGWLDALGTLPWAYLIYEGHEGEDVAKTRQFLTEFQQRVPCEISGIAEYQDGDSDPRVVAVLGGRARPSRRPWRSPTGCSASSCCSTSRASSASPRRCCA
;
A
#
# COMPACT_ATOMS: atom_id res chain seq x y z
N MET A 1 23.07 8.16 -12.80
CA MET A 1 22.45 8.35 -11.48
C MET A 1 23.52 8.15 -10.42
N ARG A 2 23.50 8.93 -9.34
CA ARG A 2 24.41 8.72 -8.19
C ARG A 2 23.91 7.47 -7.43
N ASN A 3 24.80 6.66 -6.87
CA ASN A 3 24.50 5.51 -5.98
C ASN A 3 23.81 4.31 -6.64
N PRO A 4 24.54 3.44 -7.38
CA PRO A 4 23.98 2.20 -7.92
C PRO A 4 23.72 1.19 -6.79
N GLY A 5 22.53 0.62 -6.76
CA GLY A 5 22.09 -0.30 -5.73
C GLY A 5 20.68 -0.83 -5.97
N GLY A 6 20.45 -2.09 -5.60
CA GLY A 6 19.16 -2.76 -5.72
C GLY A 6 18.36 -2.76 -4.41
N ILE A 7 17.09 -3.11 -4.50
CA ILE A 7 16.16 -3.12 -3.35
C ILE A 7 16.62 -4.09 -2.25
N ASP A 8 17.30 -5.18 -2.63
CA ASP A 8 17.53 -6.37 -1.81
C ASP A 8 18.86 -6.44 -1.05
N GLY A 9 19.73 -5.41 -1.05
CA GLY A 9 20.92 -5.56 -0.20
C GLY A 9 22.03 -4.53 -0.28
N THR A 10 21.94 -3.51 -1.11
CA THR A 10 22.95 -2.44 -1.12
C THR A 10 22.52 -1.32 -0.17
N GLY A 11 23.36 -1.00 0.82
CA GLY A 11 23.17 0.19 1.64
C GLY A 11 23.16 1.45 0.77
N TYR A 12 22.30 2.41 1.08
CA TYR A 12 22.06 3.60 0.26
C TYR A 12 23.29 4.53 0.12
N LEU A 13 24.23 4.51 1.06
CA LEU A 13 25.42 5.37 1.02
C LEU A 13 26.54 4.72 0.20
N HIS A 14 27.02 5.48 -0.78
CA HIS A 14 28.22 5.18 -1.56
C HIS A 14 29.18 6.37 -1.45
N GLY A 15 30.44 6.11 -1.13
CA GLY A 15 31.49 7.12 -1.04
C GLY A 15 32.54 6.79 0.02
N ASP A 16 33.77 7.24 -0.23
CA ASP A 16 34.86 7.16 0.74
C ASP A 16 34.61 8.19 1.86
N GLY A 17 34.58 7.73 3.12
CA GLY A 17 34.36 8.61 4.28
C GLY A 17 33.32 8.12 5.30
N HIS A 18 32.61 7.02 5.00
CA HIS A 18 31.69 6.42 5.96
C HIS A 18 32.37 5.32 6.77
N SER A 19 32.20 5.35 8.10
CA SER A 19 32.75 4.30 8.95
C SER A 19 31.99 2.98 8.76
N ALA A 20 32.64 1.84 9.02
CA ALA A 20 31.97 0.53 9.02
C ALA A 20 30.78 0.48 10.00
N LEU A 21 30.82 1.28 11.07
CA LEU A 21 29.72 1.48 12.02
C LEU A 21 28.54 2.22 11.37
N GLN A 22 28.80 3.25 10.56
CA GLN A 22 27.77 3.91 9.77
C GLN A 22 27.16 2.95 8.75
N HIS A 23 27.97 2.16 8.01
CA HIS A 23 27.44 1.14 7.09
C HIS A 23 26.57 0.09 7.77
N ARG A 24 26.89 -0.31 9.01
CA ARG A 24 26.05 -1.22 9.81
C ARG A 24 24.80 -0.57 10.40
N ALA A 25 24.83 0.75 10.60
CA ALA A 25 23.69 1.53 11.07
C ALA A 25 22.79 2.00 9.92
N LEU A 26 23.24 1.88 8.67
CA LEU A 26 22.49 2.25 7.47
C LEU A 26 21.63 1.08 7.03
N TYR A 27 20.33 1.34 6.99
CA TYR A 27 19.36 0.33 6.64
C TYR A 27 19.12 0.30 5.12
N GLY A 28 18.69 -0.86 4.64
CA GLY A 28 18.29 -1.05 3.25
C GLY A 28 16.98 -0.31 2.92
N HIS A 29 16.63 -0.30 1.63
CA HIS A 29 15.45 0.40 1.12
C HIS A 29 14.14 -0.02 1.80
N ARG A 30 14.03 -1.29 2.24
CA ARG A 30 12.88 -1.80 2.99
C ARG A 30 12.62 -1.04 4.30
N HIS A 31 13.66 -0.63 5.01
CA HIS A 31 13.50 0.18 6.22
C HIS A 31 13.11 1.62 5.89
N LEU A 32 13.64 2.16 4.79
CA LEU A 32 13.29 3.51 4.34
C LEU A 32 11.82 3.61 3.94
N VAL A 33 11.19 2.51 3.51
CA VAL A 33 9.71 2.44 3.34
C VAL A 33 9.00 2.72 4.67
N LEU A 34 9.45 2.12 5.78
CA LEU A 34 8.86 2.36 7.10
C LEU A 34 9.02 3.81 7.56
N VAL A 35 10.17 4.41 7.29
CA VAL A 35 10.43 5.84 7.57
C VAL A 35 9.53 6.73 6.71
N ALA A 36 9.42 6.47 5.41
CA ALA A 36 8.57 7.24 4.49
C ALA A 36 7.11 7.20 4.94
N ASN A 37 6.62 6.01 5.27
CA ASN A 37 5.27 5.77 5.75
C ASN A 37 5.01 6.48 7.09
N LEU A 38 5.97 6.45 8.03
CA LEU A 38 5.90 7.21 9.27
C LEU A 38 5.83 8.73 9.00
N PHE A 39 6.61 9.22 8.05
CA PHE A 39 6.65 10.65 7.70
C PHE A 39 5.33 11.10 7.09
N GLN A 40 4.76 10.33 6.18
CA GLN A 40 3.43 10.62 5.66
C GLN A 40 2.37 10.70 6.76
N ARG A 41 2.37 9.73 7.68
CA ARG A 41 1.40 9.70 8.79
C ARG A 41 1.55 10.86 9.78
N THR A 42 2.74 11.44 9.86
CA THR A 42 3.01 12.60 10.73
C THR A 42 2.92 13.94 9.99
N GLY A 43 2.53 13.91 8.71
CA GLY A 43 2.42 15.10 7.86
C GLY A 43 3.77 15.67 7.39
N LEU A 44 4.86 14.91 7.52
CA LEU A 44 6.24 15.32 7.19
C LEU A 44 6.73 14.78 5.83
N GLY A 45 5.88 14.07 5.10
CA GLY A 45 6.27 13.42 3.85
C GLY A 45 5.08 13.13 2.94
N PRO A 46 5.32 12.97 1.63
CA PRO A 46 4.31 12.49 0.71
C PRO A 46 4.01 11.02 0.96
N ARG A 47 2.85 10.56 0.50
CA ARG A 47 2.56 9.12 0.47
C ARG A 47 3.53 8.39 -0.45
N LEU A 48 4.07 7.26 0.03
CA LEU A 48 4.80 6.31 -0.80
C LEU A 48 3.81 5.31 -1.42
N TYR A 49 3.78 5.23 -2.74
CA TYR A 49 2.93 4.30 -3.49
C TYR A 49 3.67 3.04 -3.91
N ASP A 50 4.96 3.15 -4.22
CA ASP A 50 5.74 2.02 -4.68
C ASP A 50 7.25 2.21 -4.53
N LEU A 51 7.98 1.10 -4.58
CA LEU A 51 9.41 1.02 -4.74
C LEU A 51 9.72 0.27 -6.04
N VAL A 52 10.43 0.91 -6.96
CA VAL A 52 10.78 0.33 -8.25
C VAL A 52 12.29 0.17 -8.38
N GLU A 53 12.73 -0.89 -9.04
CA GLU A 53 14.11 -1.06 -9.44
C GLU A 53 14.26 -0.71 -10.92
N LEU A 54 15.14 0.24 -11.20
CA LEU A 54 15.51 0.65 -12.55
C LEU A 54 16.81 -0.05 -12.90
N THR A 55 16.85 -0.79 -14.00
CA THR A 55 18.06 -1.49 -14.45
C THR A 55 18.53 -0.94 -15.79
N GLY A 56 19.84 -0.78 -15.95
CA GLY A 56 20.44 -0.27 -17.19
C GLY A 56 21.96 -0.27 -17.14
N GLY A 57 22.59 -0.70 -18.24
CA GLY A 57 24.07 -0.73 -18.33
C GLY A 57 24.75 -1.61 -17.28
N GLY A 58 24.09 -2.70 -16.85
CA GLY A 58 24.61 -3.59 -15.79
C GLY A 58 24.51 -3.03 -14.37
N GLN A 59 23.82 -1.90 -14.18
CA GLN A 59 23.58 -1.29 -12.88
C GLN A 59 22.08 -1.31 -12.53
N ALA A 60 21.80 -1.26 -11.23
CA ALA A 60 20.46 -1.11 -10.68
C ALA A 60 20.39 0.21 -9.90
N TRP A 61 19.21 0.81 -9.87
CA TRP A 61 18.88 1.96 -9.03
C TRP A 61 17.50 1.77 -8.42
N VAL A 62 17.31 2.27 -7.21
CA VAL A 62 16.00 2.25 -6.57
C VAL A 62 15.30 3.60 -6.76
N GLY A 63 14.10 3.55 -7.32
CA GLY A 63 13.18 4.67 -7.44
C GLY A 63 12.05 4.56 -6.42
N TYR A 64 11.69 5.68 -5.79
CA TYR A 64 10.53 5.79 -4.92
C TYR A 64 9.39 6.47 -5.68
N VAL A 65 8.26 5.79 -5.82
CA VAL A 65 7.05 6.37 -6.43
C VAL A 65 6.24 7.02 -5.33
N VAL A 66 6.24 8.34 -5.28
CA VAL A 66 5.59 9.12 -4.21
C VAL A 66 4.45 9.98 -4.75
N GLN A 67 3.56 10.40 -3.85
CA GLN A 67 2.56 11.41 -4.12
C GLN A 67 3.20 12.68 -4.68
N HIS A 68 2.61 13.17 -5.77
CA HIS A 68 3.08 14.36 -6.44
C HIS A 68 2.96 15.58 -5.50
N ALA A 69 4.09 16.26 -5.32
CA ALA A 69 4.18 17.55 -4.67
C ALA A 69 4.28 18.64 -5.75
N PRO A 70 3.42 19.67 -5.77
CA PRO A 70 3.40 20.70 -6.82
C PRO A 70 4.67 21.57 -6.90
N GLY A 71 5.71 21.27 -6.11
CA GLY A 71 7.06 21.78 -6.34
C GLY A 71 7.27 23.25 -5.95
N ALA A 72 6.33 23.87 -5.25
CA ALA A 72 6.48 25.22 -4.71
C ALA A 72 7.72 25.28 -3.81
N THR A 73 8.41 26.42 -3.79
CA THR A 73 9.51 26.64 -2.85
C THR A 73 8.94 26.80 -1.44
N VAL A 74 9.50 26.07 -0.50
CA VAL A 74 9.14 26.16 0.91
C VAL A 74 9.63 27.49 1.49
N SER A 75 8.78 28.20 2.21
CA SER A 75 9.17 29.40 2.95
C SER A 75 10.05 29.04 4.16
N ALA A 76 10.87 29.99 4.62
CA ALA A 76 11.69 29.76 5.82
C ALA A 76 10.85 29.38 7.05
N ALA A 77 9.67 29.98 7.21
CA ALA A 77 8.76 29.71 8.32
C ALA A 77 8.17 28.30 8.27
N GLU A 78 7.70 27.87 7.09
CA GLU A 78 7.26 26.49 6.88
C GLU A 78 8.41 25.54 7.21
N CYS A 79 9.61 25.79 6.67
CA CYS A 79 10.79 24.95 6.89
C CYS A 79 11.10 24.77 8.38
N GLN A 80 11.11 25.87 9.13
CA GLN A 80 11.33 25.85 10.56
C GLN A 80 10.25 25.06 11.31
N ALA A 81 8.98 25.20 10.92
CA ALA A 81 7.88 24.42 11.52
C ALA A 81 8.02 22.92 11.24
N GLY A 82 8.38 22.54 10.01
CA GLY A 82 8.66 21.15 9.65
C GLY A 82 9.82 20.56 10.45
N LEU A 83 10.93 21.29 10.57
CA LEU A 83 12.08 20.86 11.36
C LEU A 83 11.79 20.78 12.86
N ALA A 84 11.00 21.72 13.41
CA ALA A 84 10.56 21.67 14.79
C ALA A 84 9.78 20.39 15.05
N ARG A 85 8.84 20.05 14.15
CA ARG A 85 8.06 18.82 14.24
C ARG A 85 8.93 17.55 14.13
N MET A 86 9.94 17.56 13.25
CA MET A 86 10.92 16.47 13.19
C MET A 86 11.70 16.32 14.50
N LYS A 87 12.14 17.43 15.10
CA LYS A 87 12.85 17.43 16.39
C LYS A 87 11.98 16.90 17.52
N GLU A 88 10.69 17.24 17.56
CA GLU A 88 9.72 16.69 18.52
C GLU A 88 9.60 15.17 18.41
N LEU A 89 9.43 14.64 17.20
CA LEU A 89 9.32 13.19 16.96
C LEU A 89 10.63 12.47 17.30
N ALA A 90 11.78 13.09 17.00
CA ALA A 90 13.08 12.55 17.38
C ALA A 90 13.26 12.52 18.91
N ALA A 91 12.86 13.59 19.60
CA ALA A 91 12.89 13.66 21.08
C ALA A 91 11.94 12.65 21.74
N ALA A 92 10.79 12.37 21.11
CA ALA A 92 9.88 11.30 21.52
C ALA A 92 10.43 9.89 21.22
N GLY A 93 11.59 9.78 20.56
CA GLY A 93 12.25 8.52 20.25
C GLY A 93 11.59 7.75 19.11
N VAL A 94 10.81 8.42 18.26
CA VAL A 94 10.16 7.81 17.09
C VAL A 94 11.18 7.50 16.00
N PHE A 95 12.15 8.40 15.80
CA PHE A 95 13.30 8.17 14.94
C PHE A 95 14.55 8.89 15.47
N THR A 96 15.70 8.62 14.87
CA THR A 96 16.95 9.36 15.09
C THR A 96 17.53 9.82 13.77
N VAL A 97 18.13 11.00 13.75
CA VAL A 97 18.93 11.50 12.63
C VAL A 97 20.32 10.88 12.72
N VAL A 98 20.77 10.22 11.65
CA VAL A 98 22.10 9.59 11.56
C VAL A 98 23.11 10.43 10.77
N ALA A 99 22.69 11.58 10.24
CA ALA A 99 23.56 12.53 9.58
C ALA A 99 24.70 13.00 10.51
N PRO A 100 25.93 13.20 10.01
CA PRO A 100 26.99 13.87 10.76
C PRO A 100 26.53 15.27 11.22
N GLY A 101 26.60 15.55 12.53
CA GLY A 101 26.08 16.80 13.11
C GLY A 101 24.56 16.80 13.38
N GLY A 102 23.85 15.70 13.12
CA GLY A 102 22.42 15.60 13.42
C GLY A 102 21.60 16.66 12.68
N PHE A 103 20.79 17.42 13.42
CA PHE A 103 19.98 18.52 12.87
C PHE A 103 20.79 19.77 12.47
N ASP A 104 22.09 19.83 12.79
CA ASP A 104 22.97 20.92 12.37
C ASP A 104 23.58 20.67 10.98
N HIS A 105 23.31 19.50 10.38
CA HIS A 105 23.75 19.18 9.02
C HIS A 105 23.08 20.09 7.97
N GLN A 106 23.78 20.39 6.88
CA GLN A 106 23.29 21.27 5.81
C GLN A 106 21.95 20.82 5.20
N ASP A 107 21.67 19.52 5.23
CA ASP A 107 20.41 18.96 4.72
C ASP A 107 19.19 19.34 5.58
N PHE A 108 19.40 19.92 6.78
CA PHE A 108 18.36 20.48 7.64
C PHE A 108 18.43 22.01 7.73
N SER A 109 19.19 22.67 6.84
CA SER A 109 19.29 24.13 6.83
C SER A 109 18.16 24.77 6.02
N CYS A 110 17.35 25.60 6.68
CA CYS A 110 16.29 26.38 6.02
C CYS A 110 16.86 27.45 5.08
N PRO A 111 16.12 27.85 4.03
CA PRO A 111 14.71 27.52 3.75
C PRO A 111 14.48 26.23 2.95
N ALA A 112 15.48 25.72 2.24
CA ALA A 112 15.29 24.66 1.26
C ALA A 112 15.78 23.27 1.70
N CYS A 113 16.39 23.14 2.88
CA CYS A 113 16.96 21.88 3.37
C CYS A 113 17.91 21.25 2.34
N ASN A 114 18.82 22.04 1.77
CA ASN A 114 19.68 21.64 0.64
C ASN A 114 18.90 21.12 -0.59
N GLY A 115 17.72 21.67 -0.85
CA GLY A 115 16.82 21.24 -1.93
C GLY A 115 15.96 20.02 -1.60
N ASN A 116 16.05 19.47 -0.39
CA ASN A 116 15.27 18.32 0.06
C ASN A 116 13.86 18.69 0.55
N ALA A 117 13.59 19.97 0.78
CA ALA A 117 12.27 20.48 1.15
C ALA A 117 11.54 21.04 -0.07
N ARG A 118 10.32 20.57 -0.33
CA ARG A 118 9.43 21.11 -1.36
C ARG A 118 8.07 21.45 -0.77
N GLY A 119 7.34 22.40 -1.34
CA GLY A 119 6.00 22.73 -0.88
C GLY A 119 5.02 21.65 -1.31
N CYS A 120 4.33 21.06 -0.34
CA CYS A 120 3.06 20.35 -0.55
C CYS A 120 1.93 21.19 0.06
N ALA A 121 0.68 20.91 -0.30
CA ALA A 121 -0.46 21.33 0.50
C ALA A 121 -0.43 20.56 1.84
N GLY A 122 0.42 20.99 2.78
CA GLY A 122 0.71 20.31 4.05
C GLY A 122 2.08 20.69 4.63
N PRO A 123 2.45 20.21 5.83
CA PRO A 123 3.77 20.45 6.41
C PRO A 123 4.88 19.87 5.51
N LEU A 124 6.11 20.38 5.65
CA LEU A 124 7.24 20.09 4.75
C LEU A 124 7.37 18.61 4.40
N PRO A 125 7.28 18.21 3.12
CA PRO A 125 7.85 16.97 2.65
C PRO A 125 9.38 17.07 2.71
N VAL A 126 9.99 16.30 3.60
CA VAL A 126 11.42 16.03 3.58
C VAL A 126 11.66 14.80 2.70
N HIS A 127 12.36 14.99 1.58
CA HIS A 127 12.54 13.92 0.59
C HIS A 127 13.75 13.00 0.87
N ARG A 128 14.67 13.39 1.76
CA ARG A 128 15.85 12.57 2.11
C ARG A 128 15.57 11.69 3.33
N LEU A 129 15.16 10.46 3.04
CA LEU A 129 15.00 9.37 4.01
C LEU A 129 16.30 8.71 4.55
N PRO A 130 17.43 8.65 3.81
CA PRO A 130 18.60 7.85 4.21
C PRO A 130 19.25 8.25 5.53
N GLU A 131 19.08 9.51 5.95
CA GLU A 131 19.66 10.06 7.17
C GLU A 131 18.77 9.86 8.41
N LEU A 132 17.72 9.05 8.28
CA LEU A 132 16.71 8.85 9.30
C LEU A 132 16.58 7.36 9.65
N HIS A 133 16.51 7.10 10.96
CA HIS A 133 16.38 5.76 11.48
C HIS A 133 15.19 5.69 12.43
N ALA A 134 14.12 5.00 12.01
CA ALA A 134 12.98 4.70 12.88
C ALA A 134 13.42 3.90 14.11
N ARG A 135 13.15 4.42 15.31
CA ARG A 135 13.52 3.81 16.58
C ARG A 135 12.32 3.17 17.25
N ARG A 136 12.56 2.07 17.97
CA ARG A 136 11.52 1.36 18.74
C ARG A 136 10.27 1.09 17.90
N TYR A 137 10.48 0.72 16.63
CA TYR A 137 9.40 0.60 15.65
C TYR A 137 8.36 -0.44 16.08
N GLU A 138 8.78 -1.52 16.74
CA GLU A 138 7.88 -2.50 17.35
C GLU A 138 6.89 -1.85 18.34
N LYS A 139 7.36 -0.91 19.18
CA LYS A 139 6.48 -0.17 20.10
C LYS A 139 5.48 0.69 19.33
N HIS A 140 5.92 1.34 18.25
CA HIS A 140 5.03 2.10 17.38
C HIS A 140 3.97 1.21 16.72
N LEU A 141 4.38 0.09 16.14
CA LEU A 141 3.49 -0.89 15.52
C LEU A 141 2.47 -1.45 16.54
N ARG A 142 2.93 -1.76 17.76
CA ARG A 142 2.07 -2.21 18.86
C ARG A 142 1.00 -1.18 19.20
N GLN A 143 1.39 0.08 19.40
CA GLN A 143 0.46 1.16 19.67
C GLN A 143 -0.57 1.32 18.54
N VAL A 144 -0.13 1.28 17.28
CA VAL A 144 -1.02 1.39 16.12
C VAL A 144 -2.02 0.23 16.06
N ALA A 145 -1.57 -0.99 16.35
CA ALA A 145 -2.44 -2.17 16.39
C ALA A 145 -3.45 -2.09 17.55
N GLU A 146 -3.04 -1.62 18.72
CA GLU A 146 -3.94 -1.43 19.87
C GLU A 146 -4.99 -0.33 19.60
N GLU A 147 -4.59 0.80 19.01
CA GLU A 147 -5.51 1.85 18.57
C GLU A 147 -6.52 1.33 17.54
N ALA A 148 -6.06 0.52 16.58
CA ALA A 148 -6.91 -0.08 15.56
C ALA A 148 -7.89 -1.11 16.16
N ALA A 149 -7.41 -1.94 17.10
CA ALA A 149 -8.24 -2.92 17.79
C ALA A 149 -9.35 -2.24 18.61
N ALA A 150 -9.02 -1.16 19.32
CA ALA A 150 -9.98 -0.39 20.10
C ALA A 150 -11.05 0.31 19.24
N ALA A 151 -10.71 0.67 18.00
CA ALA A 151 -11.66 1.26 17.05
C ALA A 151 -12.47 0.21 16.28
N SER A 152 -11.97 -1.03 16.16
CA SER A 152 -12.66 -2.11 15.48
C SER A 152 -13.79 -2.69 16.34
N HIS A 153 -14.94 -2.98 15.73
CA HIS A 153 -16.09 -3.55 16.43
C HIS A 153 -15.89 -4.99 16.93
N PHE A 154 -14.75 -5.61 16.63
CA PHE A 154 -14.47 -7.03 16.88
C PHE A 154 -13.39 -7.26 17.95
N GLY A 155 -12.93 -6.20 18.63
CA GLY A 155 -11.99 -6.30 19.75
C GLY A 155 -12.70 -6.69 21.05
N ASP A 156 -12.76 -7.98 21.36
CA ASP A 156 -13.21 -8.46 22.67
C ASP A 156 -12.10 -8.33 23.72
N ARG A 157 -12.46 -8.06 24.98
CA ARG A 157 -11.52 -8.17 26.11
C ARG A 157 -11.58 -9.60 26.65
N SER A 158 -10.46 -10.34 26.59
CA SER A 158 -10.37 -11.66 27.20
C SER A 158 -9.52 -11.61 28.47
N ILE A 159 -10.18 -11.68 29.63
CA ILE A 159 -9.51 -11.69 30.95
C ILE A 159 -8.59 -12.92 31.08
N LEU A 160 -9.00 -14.07 30.54
CA LEU A 160 -8.24 -15.32 30.57
C LEU A 160 -6.97 -15.27 29.69
N ARG A 161 -6.85 -14.30 28.79
CA ARG A 161 -5.70 -14.16 27.87
C ARG A 161 -4.87 -12.89 28.11
N GLY A 162 -4.96 -12.33 29.32
CA GLY A 162 -4.05 -11.26 29.75
C GLY A 162 -4.37 -9.87 29.23
N GLY A 163 -5.59 -9.60 28.75
CA GLY A 163 -6.05 -8.24 28.43
C GLY A 163 -6.49 -8.05 26.98
N SER A 164 -5.70 -7.31 26.20
CA SER A 164 -6.01 -6.92 24.81
C SER A 164 -5.91 -8.11 23.86
N TYR A 165 -7.02 -8.44 23.21
CA TYR A 165 -7.14 -9.55 22.27
C TYR A 165 -7.49 -8.99 20.89
N LEU A 166 -6.62 -9.22 19.90
CA LEU A 166 -6.85 -8.71 18.56
C LEU A 166 -7.87 -9.59 17.83
N TYR A 167 -8.67 -8.98 16.96
CA TYR A 167 -9.49 -9.79 16.06
C TYR A 167 -8.61 -10.59 15.08
N GLN A 168 -7.58 -9.95 14.50
CA GLN A 168 -6.62 -10.57 13.57
C GLN A 168 -5.19 -10.39 14.04
N ALA A 169 -4.37 -11.42 13.87
CA ALA A 169 -2.95 -11.39 14.18
C ALA A 169 -2.23 -10.38 13.28
N VAL A 170 -1.43 -9.51 13.90
CA VAL A 170 -0.59 -8.53 13.22
C VAL A 170 0.85 -9.06 13.18
N PRO A 171 1.47 -9.20 12.00
CA PRO A 171 2.83 -9.71 11.86
C PRO A 171 3.84 -8.93 12.74
N GLY A 172 4.72 -9.66 13.43
CA GLY A 172 5.81 -9.09 14.21
C GLY A 172 5.47 -8.62 15.63
N LEU A 173 4.19 -8.64 16.05
CA LEU A 173 3.80 -8.18 17.41
C LEU A 173 3.67 -9.27 18.47
N GLY A 174 3.53 -10.53 18.05
CA GLY A 174 3.34 -11.67 18.96
C GLY A 174 2.11 -11.55 19.87
N LEU A 175 1.13 -10.71 19.50
CA LEU A 175 -0.11 -10.54 20.25
C LEU A 175 -1.08 -11.68 19.95
N ALA A 176 -1.81 -12.12 20.98
CA ALA A 176 -2.89 -13.09 20.82
C ALA A 176 -4.01 -12.52 19.96
N ALA A 177 -4.55 -13.34 19.05
CA ALA A 177 -5.61 -12.91 18.16
C ALA A 177 -6.62 -14.02 17.86
N LYS A 178 -7.90 -13.66 17.69
CA LYS A 178 -8.96 -14.61 17.32
C LYS A 178 -8.67 -15.29 15.98
N ARG A 179 -8.05 -14.56 15.05
CA ARG A 179 -7.81 -15.00 13.68
C ARG A 179 -6.35 -14.87 13.29
N ASP A 180 -5.90 -15.77 12.41
CA ASP A 180 -4.54 -15.79 11.90
C ASP A 180 -4.55 -15.80 10.36
N PRO A 181 -4.45 -14.61 9.72
CA PRO A 181 -4.40 -14.47 8.27
C PRO A 181 -3.35 -15.36 7.59
N ALA A 182 -2.20 -15.61 8.23
CA ALA A 182 -1.14 -16.42 7.64
C ALA A 182 -1.53 -17.89 7.44
N ARG A 183 -2.43 -18.42 8.29
CA ARG A 183 -2.98 -19.78 8.14
C ARG A 183 -4.01 -19.89 7.01
N ARG A 184 -4.64 -18.78 6.63
CA ARG A 184 -5.64 -18.75 5.55
C ARG A 184 -4.99 -18.85 4.18
N ILE A 185 -3.82 -18.22 4.03
CA ILE A 185 -3.16 -18.05 2.74
C ILE A 185 -2.87 -19.38 2.01
N PRO A 186 -2.33 -20.43 2.65
CA PRO A 186 -2.11 -21.69 1.97
C PRO A 186 -3.39 -22.29 1.36
N VAL A 187 -4.53 -22.17 2.06
CA VAL A 187 -5.82 -22.68 1.58
C VAL A 187 -6.32 -21.83 0.40
N LEU A 188 -6.24 -20.50 0.51
CA LEU A 188 -6.64 -19.59 -0.57
C LEU A 188 -5.79 -19.77 -1.82
N THR A 189 -4.46 -19.83 -1.68
CA THR A 189 -3.53 -20.03 -2.79
C THR A 189 -3.79 -21.35 -3.50
N ARG A 190 -4.04 -22.44 -2.75
CA ARG A 190 -4.42 -23.72 -3.34
C ARG A 190 -5.71 -23.62 -4.15
N LEU A 191 -6.79 -23.07 -3.56
CA LEU A 191 -8.08 -22.96 -4.22
C LEU A 191 -8.04 -22.07 -5.47
N LEU A 192 -7.28 -20.98 -5.45
CA LEU A 192 -7.07 -20.12 -6.62
C LEU A 192 -6.27 -20.85 -7.72
N ALA A 193 -5.25 -21.61 -7.35
CA ALA A 193 -4.47 -22.41 -8.30
C ALA A 193 -5.32 -23.51 -8.95
N GLU A 194 -6.17 -24.19 -8.17
CA GLU A 194 -7.17 -25.16 -8.67
C GLU A 194 -8.17 -24.50 -9.63
N ALA A 195 -8.49 -23.21 -9.40
CA ALA A 195 -9.30 -22.39 -10.31
C ALA A 195 -8.52 -21.86 -11.54
N GLY A 196 -7.27 -22.29 -11.73
CA GLY A 196 -6.42 -21.90 -12.86
C GLY A 196 -5.83 -20.49 -12.77
N GLY A 197 -5.74 -19.91 -11.56
CA GLY A 197 -5.23 -18.56 -11.37
C GLY A 197 -4.54 -18.32 -10.03
N GLY A 198 -4.47 -17.04 -9.66
CA GLY A 198 -3.72 -16.58 -8.50
C GLY A 198 -3.88 -15.08 -8.29
N ILE A 199 -3.22 -14.57 -7.24
CA ILE A 199 -3.29 -13.16 -6.81
C ILE A 199 -2.21 -12.30 -7.49
N GLU A 200 -1.10 -12.92 -7.87
CA GLU A 200 0.05 -12.23 -8.45
C GLU A 200 -0.35 -11.34 -9.63
N ASP A 201 0.16 -10.10 -9.60
CA ASP A 201 -0.05 -9.07 -10.62
C ASP A 201 -1.52 -8.67 -10.85
N ARG A 202 -2.42 -8.95 -9.90
CA ARG A 202 -3.82 -8.53 -9.96
C ARG A 202 -4.16 -7.41 -8.99
N VAL A 203 -5.19 -6.65 -9.33
CA VAL A 203 -5.91 -5.81 -8.36
C VAL A 203 -6.75 -6.71 -7.46
N VAL A 204 -6.65 -6.53 -6.15
CA VAL A 204 -7.49 -7.19 -5.15
C VAL A 204 -8.42 -6.18 -4.48
N LEU A 205 -9.70 -6.51 -4.44
CA LEU A 205 -10.78 -5.70 -3.89
C LEU A 205 -11.30 -6.37 -2.61
N ASP A 206 -10.93 -5.86 -1.44
CA ASP A 206 -11.22 -6.46 -0.13
C ASP A 206 -12.40 -5.76 0.56
N ILE A 207 -13.55 -6.42 0.59
CA ILE A 207 -14.81 -5.86 1.10
C ILE A 207 -14.96 -6.21 2.58
N GLY A 208 -15.05 -5.19 3.43
CA GLY A 208 -14.98 -5.35 4.89
C GLY A 208 -13.57 -5.71 5.34
N CYS A 209 -12.57 -4.93 4.89
CA CYS A 209 -11.16 -5.24 5.08
C CYS A 209 -10.70 -5.19 6.55
N ASN A 210 -11.52 -4.68 7.47
CA ASN A 210 -11.20 -4.48 8.89
C ASN A 210 -9.88 -3.71 9.03
N ILE A 211 -8.94 -4.16 9.86
CA ILE A 211 -7.61 -3.54 10.03
C ILE A 211 -6.63 -3.85 8.88
N GLY A 212 -7.07 -4.53 7.81
CA GLY A 212 -6.31 -4.69 6.56
C GLY A 212 -5.34 -5.86 6.54
N MET A 213 -5.43 -6.83 7.45
CA MET A 213 -4.44 -7.91 7.49
C MET A 213 -4.44 -8.79 6.24
N MET A 214 -5.61 -9.02 5.64
CA MET A 214 -5.70 -9.76 4.37
C MET A 214 -5.09 -8.98 3.21
N ILE A 215 -5.30 -7.65 3.15
CA ILE A 215 -4.58 -6.77 2.21
C ILE A 215 -3.06 -6.96 2.31
N GLY A 216 -2.51 -6.95 3.53
CA GLY A 216 -1.08 -7.18 3.74
C GLY A 216 -0.60 -8.54 3.20
N GLN A 217 -1.41 -9.59 3.36
CA GLN A 217 -1.12 -10.92 2.81
C GLN A 217 -1.26 -10.97 1.28
N TYR A 218 -2.25 -10.29 0.70
CA TYR A 218 -2.39 -10.25 -0.76
C TYR A 218 -1.22 -9.52 -1.42
N LEU A 219 -0.74 -8.44 -0.80
CA LEU A 219 0.47 -7.74 -1.25
C LEU A 219 1.72 -8.64 -1.15
N SER A 220 1.85 -9.45 -0.09
CA SER A 220 2.99 -10.37 0.04
C SER A 220 2.94 -11.51 -1.00
N LEU A 221 1.76 -11.84 -1.52
CA LEU A 221 1.56 -12.76 -2.64
C LEU A 221 1.73 -12.11 -4.02
N GLY A 222 2.20 -10.86 -4.08
CA GLY A 222 2.48 -10.17 -5.32
C GLY A 222 1.27 -9.51 -5.97
N ALA A 223 0.20 -9.23 -5.23
CA ALA A 223 -0.89 -8.40 -5.74
C ALA A 223 -0.33 -7.07 -6.29
N ARG A 224 -0.82 -6.66 -7.46
CA ARG A 224 -0.41 -5.39 -8.08
C ARG A 224 -0.89 -4.20 -7.25
N TRP A 225 -2.11 -4.29 -6.73
CA TRP A 225 -2.71 -3.28 -5.87
C TRP A 225 -3.80 -3.90 -5.02
N CYS A 226 -4.00 -3.40 -3.81
CA CYS A 226 -5.14 -3.77 -2.98
C CYS A 226 -6.00 -2.54 -2.63
N HIS A 227 -7.31 -2.65 -2.79
CA HIS A 227 -8.25 -1.66 -2.31
C HIS A 227 -9.18 -2.27 -1.26
N GLY A 228 -9.25 -1.66 -0.09
CA GLY A 228 -10.13 -2.07 1.00
C GLY A 228 -11.32 -1.14 1.18
N TRP A 229 -12.50 -1.70 1.48
CA TRP A 229 -13.64 -0.94 2.00
C TRP A 229 -13.96 -1.35 3.42
N ASP A 230 -14.21 -0.38 4.29
CA ASP A 230 -14.80 -0.59 5.61
C ASP A 230 -15.59 0.65 6.03
N ARG A 231 -16.12 0.63 7.26
CA ARG A 231 -16.78 1.77 7.90
C ARG A 231 -15.84 2.97 7.93
N ALA A 232 -16.42 4.17 7.87
CA ALA A 232 -15.69 5.43 7.96
C ALA A 232 -14.81 5.53 9.22
N THR A 233 -15.21 4.90 10.31
CA THR A 233 -14.46 4.84 11.57
C THR A 233 -13.30 3.83 11.55
N VAL A 234 -13.33 2.83 10.67
CA VAL A 234 -12.33 1.75 10.62
C VAL A 234 -11.24 2.04 9.57
N ALA A 235 -11.62 2.56 8.41
CA ALA A 235 -10.70 2.82 7.29
C ALA A 235 -9.44 3.63 7.66
N PRO A 236 -9.49 4.69 8.51
CA PRO A 236 -8.28 5.38 8.94
C PRO A 236 -7.32 4.49 9.74
N HIS A 237 -7.85 3.53 10.50
CA HIS A 237 -7.03 2.58 11.27
C HIS A 237 -6.42 1.50 10.36
N THR A 238 -7.16 1.04 9.35
CA THR A 238 -6.64 0.17 8.28
C THR A 238 -5.43 0.80 7.62
N ASP A 239 -5.53 2.07 7.21
CA ASP A 239 -4.42 2.79 6.58
C ASP A 239 -3.22 2.92 7.53
N LYS A 240 -3.46 3.28 8.80
CA LYS A 240 -2.39 3.39 9.81
C LYS A 240 -1.63 2.07 9.98
N VAL A 241 -2.36 0.95 10.09
CA VAL A 241 -1.76 -0.37 10.32
C VAL A 241 -0.99 -0.84 9.09
N LEU A 242 -1.59 -0.79 7.90
CA LEU A 242 -0.92 -1.19 6.65
C LEU A 242 0.34 -0.35 6.39
N SER A 243 0.26 0.95 6.59
CA SER A 243 1.40 1.87 6.50
C SER A 243 2.49 1.48 7.52
N ALA A 244 2.12 1.13 8.76
CA ALA A 244 3.05 0.69 9.80
C ALA A 244 3.63 -0.72 9.56
N LEU A 245 3.04 -1.51 8.67
CA LEU A 245 3.61 -2.78 8.20
C LEU A 245 4.53 -2.61 6.99
N GLY A 246 4.67 -1.38 6.46
CA GLY A 246 5.46 -1.11 5.27
C GLY A 246 4.75 -1.43 3.96
N CYS A 247 3.43 -1.63 3.97
CA CYS A 247 2.66 -1.76 2.74
C CYS A 247 2.63 -0.41 2.00
N THR A 248 2.63 -0.45 0.67
CA THR A 248 2.69 0.76 -0.19
C THR A 248 1.58 0.79 -1.24
N ARG A 249 1.42 -0.31 -1.99
CA ARG A 249 0.47 -0.49 -3.11
C ARG A 249 -0.97 -0.75 -2.65
N TYR A 250 -1.49 0.11 -1.79
CA TYR A 250 -2.86 -0.01 -1.31
C TYR A 250 -3.58 1.34 -1.21
N SER A 251 -4.90 1.24 -1.16
CA SER A 251 -5.82 2.34 -0.88
C SER A 251 -6.99 1.82 -0.04
N VAL A 252 -7.64 2.68 0.72
CA VAL A 252 -8.80 2.32 1.56
C VAL A 252 -9.88 3.38 1.41
N SER A 253 -11.13 2.95 1.29
CA SER A 253 -12.31 3.81 1.29
C SER A 253 -13.15 3.54 2.53
N GLY A 254 -13.41 4.60 3.30
CA GLY A 254 -14.28 4.57 4.46
C GLY A 254 -15.68 5.07 4.13
N GLY A 255 -16.71 4.33 4.52
CA GLY A 255 -18.09 4.78 4.34
C GLY A 255 -19.10 3.71 4.71
N ASP A 256 -20.38 3.97 4.44
CA ASP A 256 -21.38 2.91 4.47
C ASP A 256 -21.12 1.93 3.31
N ILE A 257 -21.32 0.63 3.56
CA ILE A 257 -21.23 -0.41 2.54
C ILE A 257 -22.63 -1.00 2.44
N SER A 258 -23.37 -0.55 1.42
CA SER A 258 -24.73 -0.97 1.16
C SER A 258 -24.83 -1.70 -0.17
N THR A 259 -25.93 -2.42 -0.38
CA THR A 259 -26.20 -3.20 -1.60
C THR A 259 -26.05 -2.39 -2.88
N GLU A 260 -26.50 -1.14 -2.86
CA GLU A 260 -26.57 -0.24 -4.04
C GLU A 260 -25.29 0.57 -4.26
N LYS A 261 -24.27 0.42 -3.40
CA LYS A 261 -23.05 1.22 -3.46
C LYS A 261 -22.30 0.99 -4.76
N ASP A 262 -22.02 2.06 -5.51
CA ASP A 262 -21.07 2.03 -6.62
C ASP A 262 -19.63 1.96 -6.10
N MET A 263 -19.17 0.74 -5.87
CA MET A 263 -17.82 0.49 -5.38
C MET A 263 -16.75 0.90 -6.39
N ALA A 264 -17.04 0.89 -7.69
CA ALA A 264 -16.05 1.26 -8.70
C ALA A 264 -15.76 2.78 -8.69
N ALA A 265 -16.77 3.60 -8.33
CA ALA A 265 -16.62 5.04 -8.18
C ALA A 265 -15.67 5.44 -7.03
N ASP A 266 -15.57 4.63 -5.98
CA ASP A 266 -14.66 4.85 -4.84
C ASP A 266 -13.19 4.56 -5.19
N LEU A 267 -12.93 3.85 -6.29
CA LEU A 267 -11.58 3.44 -6.63
C LEU A 267 -10.74 4.62 -7.17
N PRO A 268 -9.46 4.74 -6.75
CA PRO A 268 -8.53 5.67 -7.37
C PRO A 268 -8.45 5.45 -8.89
N PRO A 269 -8.28 6.50 -9.71
CA PRO A 269 -8.31 6.37 -11.18
C PRO A 269 -7.35 5.31 -11.73
N HIS A 270 -6.13 5.23 -11.18
CA HIS A 270 -5.13 4.26 -11.61
C HIS A 270 -5.49 2.81 -11.26
N VAL A 271 -6.25 2.58 -10.18
CA VAL A 271 -6.77 1.25 -9.81
C VAL A 271 -7.96 0.89 -10.69
N ARG A 272 -8.88 1.84 -10.89
CA ARG A 272 -10.07 1.67 -11.74
C ARG A 272 -9.70 1.26 -13.17
N ALA A 273 -8.63 1.84 -13.71
CA ALA A 273 -8.11 1.51 -15.04
C ALA A 273 -7.58 0.06 -15.18
N GLN A 274 -7.42 -0.65 -14.07
CA GLN A 274 -6.79 -1.98 -14.00
C GLN A 274 -7.71 -3.04 -13.39
N LEU A 275 -9.03 -2.79 -13.37
CA LEU A 275 -10.00 -3.70 -12.74
C LEU A 275 -10.23 -5.00 -13.51
N ASP A 276 -9.94 -5.03 -14.80
CA ASP A 276 -10.21 -6.21 -15.63
C ASP A 276 -9.45 -7.43 -15.10
N GLY A 277 -10.19 -8.47 -14.76
CA GLY A 277 -9.62 -9.68 -14.14
C GLY A 277 -9.17 -9.49 -12.69
N CYS A 278 -9.69 -8.50 -11.96
CA CYS A 278 -9.40 -8.34 -10.53
C CYS A 278 -9.85 -9.56 -9.70
N VAL A 279 -9.37 -9.64 -8.46
CA VAL A 279 -9.84 -10.60 -7.46
C VAL A 279 -10.69 -9.85 -6.45
N VAL A 280 -11.89 -10.34 -6.16
CA VAL A 280 -12.71 -9.81 -5.07
C VAL A 280 -12.58 -10.73 -3.85
N SER A 281 -12.31 -10.14 -2.70
CA SER A 281 -12.26 -10.80 -1.40
C SER A 281 -13.51 -10.41 -0.61
N TYR A 282 -14.35 -11.40 -0.31
CA TYR A 282 -15.64 -11.26 0.36
C TYR A 282 -15.69 -12.18 1.58
N LEU A 283 -14.88 -11.85 2.59
CA LEU A 283 -14.59 -12.77 3.70
C LEU A 283 -15.51 -12.52 4.89
N ALA A 284 -16.44 -13.44 5.17
CA ALA A 284 -17.31 -13.41 6.34
C ALA A 284 -18.19 -12.16 6.49
N VAL A 285 -18.39 -11.40 5.41
CA VAL A 285 -19.17 -10.15 5.41
C VAL A 285 -20.61 -10.33 4.95
N ARG A 286 -20.95 -11.45 4.27
CA ARG A 286 -22.29 -11.72 3.73
C ARG A 286 -23.40 -11.63 4.77
N LEU A 287 -23.17 -12.10 6.00
CA LEU A 287 -24.17 -12.04 7.06
C LEU A 287 -24.57 -10.59 7.41
N HIS A 288 -23.64 -9.64 7.26
CA HIS A 288 -23.85 -8.25 7.61
C HIS A 288 -24.26 -7.39 6.42
N LEU A 289 -23.77 -7.71 5.22
CA LEU A 289 -23.92 -6.87 4.02
C LEU A 289 -24.88 -7.48 2.97
N GLY A 290 -25.25 -8.75 3.10
CA GLY A 290 -25.97 -9.49 2.07
C GLY A 290 -25.09 -9.79 0.85
N TRP A 291 -25.70 -9.79 -0.34
CA TRP A 291 -24.99 -9.82 -1.62
C TRP A 291 -25.06 -8.43 -2.25
N LEU A 292 -23.91 -7.82 -2.50
CA LEU A 292 -23.82 -6.48 -3.08
C LEU A 292 -24.03 -6.51 -4.60
N ASP A 293 -24.73 -5.54 -5.17
CA ASP A 293 -24.96 -5.45 -6.62
C ASP A 293 -23.65 -5.21 -7.38
N ALA A 294 -22.68 -4.55 -6.74
CA ALA A 294 -21.33 -4.35 -7.25
C ALA A 294 -20.62 -5.67 -7.63
N LEU A 295 -20.95 -6.78 -6.95
CA LEU A 295 -20.37 -8.09 -7.27
C LEU A 295 -20.81 -8.60 -8.66
N GLY A 296 -21.96 -8.16 -9.18
CA GLY A 296 -22.40 -8.51 -10.53
C GLY A 296 -21.82 -7.63 -11.64
N THR A 297 -21.30 -6.45 -11.29
CA THR A 297 -20.84 -5.45 -12.27
C THR A 297 -19.32 -5.34 -12.36
N LEU A 298 -18.61 -5.62 -11.28
CA LEU A 298 -17.15 -5.65 -11.23
C LEU A 298 -16.59 -6.75 -12.16
N PRO A 299 -15.55 -6.48 -12.96
CA PRO A 299 -15.01 -7.43 -13.94
C PRO A 299 -13.97 -8.37 -13.30
N TRP A 300 -14.33 -9.05 -12.21
CA TRP A 300 -13.41 -9.95 -11.52
C TRP A 300 -13.22 -11.28 -12.27
N ALA A 301 -12.00 -11.81 -12.17
CA ALA A 301 -11.68 -13.17 -12.60
C ALA A 301 -12.05 -14.18 -11.50
N TYR A 302 -11.84 -13.79 -10.23
CA TYR A 302 -12.09 -14.64 -9.07
C TYR A 302 -12.82 -13.88 -7.96
N LEU A 303 -13.76 -14.56 -7.31
CA LEU A 303 -14.37 -14.14 -6.06
C LEU A 303 -13.99 -15.14 -4.97
N ILE A 304 -13.33 -14.66 -3.92
CA ILE A 304 -13.05 -15.42 -2.70
C ILE A 304 -14.20 -15.17 -1.72
N TYR A 305 -14.95 -16.20 -1.39
CA TYR A 305 -16.01 -16.16 -0.40
C TYR A 305 -15.57 -16.89 0.87
N GLU A 306 -15.77 -16.28 2.03
CA GLU A 306 -15.65 -16.99 3.32
C GLU A 306 -16.99 -16.93 4.07
N GLY A 307 -17.43 -18.08 4.57
CA GLY A 307 -18.61 -18.20 5.40
C GLY A 307 -18.45 -17.54 6.77
N HIS A 308 -19.58 -17.26 7.42
CA HIS A 308 -19.58 -16.82 8.81
C HIS A 308 -19.31 -17.99 9.79
N GLU A 309 -19.05 -17.68 11.06
CA GLU A 309 -18.99 -18.68 12.14
C GLU A 309 -20.30 -19.48 12.18
N GLY A 310 -20.18 -20.82 12.20
CA GLY A 310 -21.32 -21.74 12.16
C GLY A 310 -21.91 -22.00 10.75
N GLU A 311 -21.34 -21.43 9.68
CA GLU A 311 -21.67 -21.85 8.32
C GLU A 311 -20.85 -23.07 7.92
N ASP A 312 -21.52 -24.20 7.69
CA ASP A 312 -20.92 -25.41 7.15
C ASP A 312 -20.90 -25.42 5.61
N VAL A 313 -20.34 -26.48 5.02
CA VAL A 313 -20.20 -26.63 3.56
C VAL A 313 -21.56 -26.63 2.87
N ALA A 314 -22.58 -27.27 3.45
CA ALA A 314 -23.91 -27.37 2.84
C ALA A 314 -24.59 -26.00 2.77
N LYS A 315 -24.58 -25.27 3.88
CA LYS A 315 -25.12 -23.91 3.98
C LYS A 315 -24.34 -22.93 3.09
N THR A 316 -23.02 -23.06 3.03
CA THR A 316 -22.19 -22.28 2.11
C THR A 316 -22.59 -22.53 0.66
N ARG A 317 -22.75 -23.80 0.23
CA ARG A 317 -23.20 -24.13 -1.13
C ARG A 317 -24.58 -23.57 -1.45
N GLN A 318 -25.50 -23.57 -0.48
CA GLN A 318 -26.81 -22.94 -0.65
C GLN A 318 -26.65 -21.45 -0.97
N PHE A 319 -25.90 -20.70 -0.16
CA PHE A 319 -25.70 -19.27 -0.39
C PHE A 319 -24.98 -18.97 -1.71
N LEU A 320 -24.01 -19.79 -2.10
CA LEU A 320 -23.34 -19.64 -3.40
C LEU A 320 -24.27 -19.96 -4.57
N THR A 321 -25.19 -20.92 -4.42
CA THR A 321 -26.21 -21.20 -5.44
C THR A 321 -27.16 -20.02 -5.61
N GLU A 322 -27.59 -19.39 -4.51
CA GLU A 322 -28.37 -18.15 -4.54
C GLU A 322 -27.61 -17.01 -5.23
N PHE A 323 -26.30 -16.91 -5.00
CA PHE A 323 -25.45 -15.92 -5.67
C PHE A 323 -25.32 -16.18 -7.18
N GLN A 324 -25.15 -17.44 -7.60
CA GLN A 324 -25.05 -17.84 -9.02
C GLN A 324 -26.30 -17.50 -9.83
N GLN A 325 -27.47 -17.41 -9.19
CA GLN A 325 -28.70 -16.94 -9.84
C GLN A 325 -28.64 -15.45 -10.22
N ARG A 326 -27.79 -14.66 -9.53
CA ARG A 326 -27.61 -13.22 -9.76
C ARG A 326 -26.42 -12.94 -10.67
N VAL A 327 -25.33 -13.68 -10.48
CA VAL A 327 -24.07 -13.47 -11.18
C VAL A 327 -23.60 -14.78 -11.82
N PRO A 328 -23.52 -14.86 -13.17
CA PRO A 328 -23.04 -16.05 -13.86
C PRO A 328 -21.59 -16.39 -13.48
N CYS A 329 -21.42 -17.41 -12.66
CA CYS A 329 -20.11 -17.88 -12.19
C CYS A 329 -20.16 -19.36 -11.81
N GLU A 330 -18.99 -19.96 -11.60
CA GLU A 330 -18.83 -21.36 -11.23
C GLU A 330 -18.04 -21.48 -9.94
N ILE A 331 -18.42 -22.40 -9.05
CA ILE A 331 -17.66 -22.71 -7.85
C ILE A 331 -16.45 -23.54 -8.27
N SER A 332 -15.28 -22.94 -8.29
CA SER A 332 -14.03 -23.60 -8.69
C SER A 332 -13.47 -24.51 -7.59
N GLY A 333 -13.68 -24.14 -6.33
CA GLY A 333 -13.22 -24.94 -5.19
C GLY A 333 -13.85 -24.49 -3.88
N ILE A 334 -13.90 -25.41 -2.93
CA ILE A 334 -14.40 -25.18 -1.56
C ILE A 334 -13.53 -25.96 -0.58
N ALA A 335 -13.24 -25.37 0.57
CA ALA A 335 -12.47 -26.01 1.62
C ALA A 335 -12.93 -25.52 2.98
N GLU A 336 -12.65 -26.33 4.00
CA GLU A 336 -12.73 -25.92 5.40
C GLU A 336 -11.33 -25.65 5.93
N TYR A 337 -11.22 -24.69 6.83
CA TYR A 337 -9.97 -24.39 7.51
C TYR A 337 -10.24 -23.81 8.90
N GLN A 338 -9.23 -23.82 9.75
CA GLN A 338 -9.26 -23.17 11.06
C GLN A 338 -8.06 -22.25 11.20
N ASP A 339 -8.29 -21.00 11.63
CA ASP A 339 -7.24 -20.03 11.91
C ASP A 339 -7.40 -19.38 13.29
N GLY A 340 -6.27 -19.18 13.96
CA GLY A 340 -6.23 -18.66 15.33
C GLY A 340 -7.05 -19.54 16.28
N ASP A 341 -7.89 -18.87 17.06
CA ASP A 341 -8.78 -19.48 18.07
C ASP A 341 -10.25 -19.48 17.63
N SER A 342 -10.52 -19.23 16.35
CA SER A 342 -11.88 -19.27 15.84
C SER A 342 -12.32 -20.69 15.48
N ASP A 343 -13.63 -20.89 15.46
CA ASP A 343 -14.21 -22.12 14.92
C ASP A 343 -13.85 -22.30 13.43
N PRO A 344 -13.84 -23.56 12.94
CA PRO A 344 -13.63 -23.83 11.52
C PRO A 344 -14.57 -23.01 10.63
N ARG A 345 -14.05 -22.59 9.48
CA ARG A 345 -14.79 -21.83 8.47
C ARG A 345 -14.65 -22.46 7.10
N VAL A 346 -15.71 -22.30 6.32
CA VAL A 346 -15.73 -22.67 4.92
C VAL A 346 -15.28 -21.49 4.08
N VAL A 347 -14.40 -21.76 3.13
CA VAL A 347 -13.96 -20.81 2.11
C VAL A 347 -14.15 -21.42 0.73
N ALA A 348 -14.56 -20.59 -0.22
CA ALA A 348 -14.78 -20.99 -1.61
C ALA A 348 -14.15 -19.98 -2.56
N VAL A 349 -13.71 -20.47 -3.70
CA VAL A 349 -13.29 -19.64 -4.84
C VAL A 349 -14.28 -19.86 -5.97
N LEU A 350 -14.78 -18.76 -6.52
CA LEU A 350 -15.65 -18.76 -7.69
C LEU A 350 -14.91 -18.15 -8.88
N GLY A 351 -14.98 -18.81 -10.02
CA GLY A 351 -14.48 -18.31 -11.29
C GLY A 351 -15.56 -17.50 -12.01
N GLY A 352 -15.22 -16.26 -12.38
CA GLY A 352 -16.08 -15.47 -13.26
C GLY A 352 -16.04 -16.07 -14.66
N ARG A 353 -17.18 -16.18 -15.35
CA ARG A 353 -17.13 -16.51 -16.78
C ARG A 353 -16.31 -15.41 -17.45
N ALA A 354 -15.17 -15.78 -18.03
CA ALA A 354 -14.33 -14.87 -18.78
C ALA A 354 -15.23 -14.09 -19.75
N ARG A 355 -15.42 -12.78 -19.50
CA ARG A 355 -16.08 -11.95 -20.50
C ARG A 355 -15.24 -12.12 -21.76
N PRO A 356 -15.82 -12.48 -22.92
CA PRO A 356 -15.06 -12.60 -24.15
C PRO A 356 -14.23 -11.33 -24.28
N SER A 357 -12.91 -11.49 -24.26
CA SER A 357 -11.95 -10.42 -23.98
C SER A 357 -12.38 -9.17 -24.75
N ARG A 358 -12.81 -8.12 -24.03
CA ARG A 358 -12.95 -6.82 -24.69
C ARG A 358 -11.56 -6.53 -25.25
N ARG A 359 -11.47 -6.31 -26.57
CA ARG A 359 -10.21 -6.01 -27.25
C ARG A 359 -9.40 -5.07 -26.35
N PRO A 360 -8.09 -5.32 -26.13
CA PRO A 360 -7.29 -4.54 -25.22
C PRO A 360 -7.51 -3.05 -25.51
N TRP A 361 -7.84 -2.29 -24.47
CA TRP A 361 -8.06 -0.86 -24.53
C TRP A 361 -6.80 -0.24 -25.14
N ARG A 362 -6.84 0.13 -26.42
CA ARG A 362 -5.75 0.86 -27.06
C ARG A 362 -5.73 2.23 -26.39
N SER A 363 -4.74 2.44 -25.52
CA SER A 363 -4.42 3.75 -24.99
C SER A 363 -4.26 4.74 -26.15
N PRO A 364 -4.88 5.93 -26.10
CA PRO A 364 -4.66 6.98 -27.08
C PRO A 364 -3.31 7.63 -26.79
N THR A 365 -2.22 6.94 -27.13
CA THR A 365 -0.87 7.49 -27.11
C THR A 365 -0.20 7.23 -28.44
N GLY A 366 -0.71 7.89 -29.48
CA GLY A 366 0.03 8.17 -30.70
C GLY A 366 0.79 9.49 -30.54
N CYS A 367 1.85 9.49 -29.73
CA CYS A 367 2.90 10.50 -29.79
C CYS A 367 4.23 9.75 -29.85
N SER A 368 4.64 9.36 -31.05
CA SER A 368 5.98 8.82 -31.29
C SER A 368 7.02 9.90 -31.01
N ALA A 369 7.89 9.66 -30.04
CA ALA A 369 9.04 10.48 -29.70
C ALA A 369 10.17 10.38 -30.76
N SER A 370 9.83 10.60 -32.02
CA SER A 370 10.74 10.48 -33.17
C SER A 370 10.46 11.57 -34.21
N SER A 371 10.50 12.84 -33.82
CA SER A 371 10.55 13.97 -34.77
C SER A 371 11.00 15.31 -34.16
N CYS A 372 11.92 15.31 -33.20
CA CYS A 372 12.59 16.55 -32.73
C CYS A 372 14.10 16.44 -32.91
N CYS A 373 14.54 16.37 -34.17
CA CYS A 373 15.93 16.63 -34.56
C CYS A 373 15.96 17.04 -36.04
N SER A 374 15.67 18.31 -36.32
CA SER A 374 16.03 18.96 -37.58
C SER A 374 16.59 20.35 -37.28
N THR A 375 17.91 20.36 -37.17
CA THR A 375 18.86 21.41 -37.56
C THR A 375 18.28 22.67 -38.19
N SER A 376 18.34 23.81 -37.48
CA SER A 376 18.45 25.13 -38.11
C SER A 376 19.93 25.50 -38.24
N ARG A 377 20.43 25.45 -39.48
CA ARG A 377 21.71 26.07 -39.86
C ARG A 377 21.50 27.60 -39.83
N ALA A 378 22.15 28.28 -38.90
CA ALA A 378 22.36 29.71 -38.98
C ALA A 378 23.45 29.97 -40.04
N SER A 379 23.05 30.56 -41.17
CA SER A 379 23.98 31.11 -42.15
C SER A 379 24.27 32.56 -41.80
N SER A 380 25.55 32.85 -41.74
CA SER A 380 26.16 34.16 -41.57
C SER A 380 26.13 34.94 -42.89
N ALA A 381 25.57 36.16 -42.86
CA ALA A 381 25.80 37.17 -43.89
C ALA A 381 25.69 38.59 -43.31
N SER A 382 26.89 39.13 -43.05
CA SER A 382 27.40 40.51 -43.07
C SER A 382 26.51 41.76 -42.88
N PRO A 383 27.01 42.80 -42.17
CA PRO A 383 26.32 44.06 -41.90
C PRO A 383 26.75 45.22 -42.84
N ARG A 384 25.79 46.00 -43.36
CA ARG A 384 25.91 47.37 -43.92
C ARG A 384 24.49 47.96 -43.96
N ARG A 385 24.14 49.21 -43.67
CA ARG A 385 24.83 50.48 -43.32
C ARG A 385 23.77 51.40 -42.66
N CYS A 386 24.24 52.46 -42.01
CA CYS A 386 23.43 53.53 -41.42
C CYS A 386 22.70 54.39 -42.46
N CYS A 387 21.48 54.81 -42.06
CA CYS A 387 20.73 56.05 -42.29
C CYS A 387 20.54 56.61 -43.73
N ALA A 388 19.25 56.80 -44.07
CA ALA A 388 18.70 57.38 -45.30
C ALA A 388 18.84 56.52 -46.57
#